data_AF-A0A413KCK4-F1
#
_entry.id   AF-A0A413KCK4-F1
#
_cell.length_a   1.000
_cell.length_b   1.000
_cell.length_c   1.000
_cell.angle_alpha   90.00
_cell.angle_beta   90.00
_cell.angle_gamma   90.00
#
_symmetry.space_group_name_H-M   'P 1'
#
loop_
_entity.id
_entity.type
_entity.pdbx_description
1 polymer ?
#
loop_
_entity_poly.entity_id
_entity_poly.type
_entity_poly.pdbx_seq_one_letter_code
_entity_poly.pdbx_strand_id
1 'polypeptide(L)'
;MLRNRNDIFIHFTTHRNVELTIPFVRYYHLFQKQLCVANRDHTFSIYKVFEKISILIQRLIHLNRISTDIVIKKGANWFSIPDDFARYVLDHQDCIKKLFNNTRSPDEFFIQTLAFNNPDYKKRIYRFKEDDSSESCLRHIDWMRGSPYTFTIKDYDELVNCGMIFARKFDLNKDRQIILKLMSHLSG
;
A
#
# COMPACT_ATOMS: atom_id res chain seq x y z
N MET A 1 -11.61 20.45 1.40
CA MET A 1 -10.20 20.93 1.30
C MET A 1 -9.44 20.45 2.53
N LEU A 2 -8.35 19.71 2.37
CA LEU A 2 -7.52 19.21 3.49
C LEU A 2 -7.06 20.39 4.36
N ARG A 3 -7.63 20.53 5.55
CA ARG A 3 -7.46 21.74 6.38
C ARG A 3 -6.09 21.84 7.05
N ASN A 4 -5.36 20.73 7.18
CA ASN A 4 -4.05 20.69 7.81
C ASN A 4 -2.97 20.23 6.82
N ARG A 5 -2.09 21.15 6.43
CA ARG A 5 -1.02 20.90 5.46
C ARG A 5 0.09 20.00 5.99
N ASN A 6 0.11 19.72 7.30
CA ASN A 6 1.16 18.94 7.95
C ASN A 6 0.79 17.48 8.18
N ASP A 7 -0.47 17.09 7.95
CA ASP A 7 -0.94 15.73 8.22
C ASP A 7 -0.42 14.73 7.19
N ILE A 8 -0.14 13.52 7.65
CA ILE A 8 0.25 12.36 6.84
C ILE A 8 -0.98 11.45 6.71
N PHE A 9 -1.53 11.35 5.50
CA PHE A 9 -2.69 10.53 5.18
C PHE A 9 -2.23 9.20 4.59
N ILE A 10 -2.02 8.22 5.45
CA ILE A 10 -1.52 6.88 5.11
C ILE A 10 -2.39 5.81 5.76
N HIS A 11 -2.62 4.73 5.04
CA HIS A 11 -3.37 3.58 5.54
C HIS A 11 -2.48 2.66 6.36
N PHE A 12 -3.03 2.03 7.41
CA PHE A 12 -2.40 0.94 8.15
C PHE A 12 -3.31 -0.29 8.20
N THR A 13 -2.73 -1.45 7.87
CA THR A 13 -3.43 -2.73 8.02
C THR A 13 -3.47 -3.17 9.48
N THR A 14 -4.32 -4.13 9.81
CA THR A 14 -4.32 -4.77 11.14
C THR A 14 -2.98 -5.41 11.50
N HIS A 15 -2.68 -5.49 12.81
CA HIS A 15 -1.47 -6.17 13.31
C HIS A 15 -1.33 -7.59 12.76
N ARG A 16 -2.45 -8.33 12.71
CA ARG A 16 -2.51 -9.68 12.13
C ARG A 16 -2.08 -9.70 10.66
N ASN A 17 -2.51 -8.72 9.86
CA ASN A 17 -2.09 -8.61 8.46
C ASN A 17 -0.58 -8.37 8.35
N VAL A 18 -0.04 -7.48 9.19
CA VAL A 18 1.40 -7.25 9.27
C VAL A 18 2.13 -8.56 9.58
N GLU A 19 1.77 -9.28 10.64
CA GLU A 19 2.40 -10.56 11.02
C GLU A 19 2.41 -11.60 9.89
N LEU A 20 1.28 -11.77 9.20
CA LEU A 20 1.14 -12.69 8.07
C LEU A 20 2.03 -12.29 6.87
N THR A 21 2.32 -10.99 6.74
CA THR A 21 3.05 -10.43 5.61
C THR A 21 4.50 -10.05 5.94
N ILE A 22 4.92 -10.13 7.21
CA ILE A 22 6.33 -9.97 7.62
C ILE A 22 7.31 -10.79 6.76
N PRO A 23 7.03 -12.06 6.38
CA PRO A 23 7.92 -12.82 5.50
C PRO A 23 8.23 -12.14 4.16
N PHE A 24 7.40 -11.19 3.70
CA PHE A 24 7.57 -10.50 2.42
C PHE A 24 8.80 -9.59 2.44
N VAL A 25 9.12 -9.05 3.61
CA VAL A 25 10.25 -8.12 3.82
C VAL A 25 11.37 -8.73 4.65
N ARG A 26 11.05 -9.74 5.49
CA ARG A 26 12.04 -10.49 6.27
C ARG A 26 13.08 -11.21 5.40
N TYR A 27 12.65 -11.75 4.27
CA TYR A 27 13.48 -12.53 3.37
C TYR A 27 13.71 -11.78 2.05
N TYR A 28 14.75 -12.17 1.32
CA TYR A 28 14.93 -11.81 -0.07
C TYR A 28 13.98 -12.61 -0.97
N HIS A 29 13.20 -11.91 -1.76
CA HIS A 29 12.35 -12.43 -2.82
C HIS A 29 12.99 -12.12 -4.18
N LEU A 30 14.08 -12.82 -4.48
CA LEU A 30 15.00 -12.52 -5.59
C LEU A 30 14.34 -12.63 -6.97
N PHE A 31 13.32 -13.48 -7.10
CA PHE A 31 12.68 -13.76 -8.38
C PHE A 31 11.39 -12.98 -8.59
N GLN A 32 11.09 -11.94 -7.79
CA GLN A 32 9.81 -11.24 -7.91
C GLN A 32 9.56 -10.63 -9.28
N LYS A 33 10.58 -10.05 -9.92
CA LYS A 33 10.40 -9.43 -11.24
C LYS A 33 9.94 -10.45 -12.28
N GLN A 34 10.54 -11.64 -12.28
CA GLN A 34 10.17 -12.74 -13.17
C GLN A 34 8.80 -13.32 -12.82
N LEU A 35 8.49 -13.42 -11.52
CA LEU A 35 7.19 -13.89 -11.05
C LEU A 35 6.05 -12.94 -11.40
N CYS A 36 6.27 -11.62 -11.33
CA CYS A 36 5.28 -10.62 -11.73
C CYS A 36 4.89 -10.78 -13.22
N VAL A 37 5.87 -11.01 -14.10
CA VAL A 37 5.61 -11.24 -15.54
C VAL A 37 4.84 -12.54 -15.75
N ALA A 38 5.33 -13.65 -15.20
CA ALA A 38 4.68 -14.95 -15.38
C ALA A 38 3.25 -14.99 -14.83
N ASN A 39 2.99 -14.35 -13.69
CA ASN A 39 1.64 -14.28 -13.12
C ASN A 39 0.70 -13.42 -13.96
N ARG A 40 1.18 -12.36 -14.61
CA ARG A 40 0.39 -11.54 -15.53
C ARG A 40 -0.03 -12.33 -16.75
N ASP A 41 0.88 -13.13 -17.30
CA ASP A 41 0.64 -13.90 -18.52
C ASP A 41 -0.05 -15.25 -18.23
N HIS A 42 -0.42 -15.50 -16.97
CA HIS A 42 -1.01 -16.75 -16.48
C HIS A 42 -0.19 -18.01 -16.85
N THR A 43 1.12 -17.88 -16.95
CA THR A 43 2.02 -18.97 -17.35
C THR A 43 2.64 -19.67 -16.15
N PHE A 44 2.99 -20.95 -16.35
CA PHE A 44 3.88 -21.64 -15.41
C PHE A 44 5.28 -21.02 -15.47
N SER A 45 5.94 -20.93 -14.32
CA SER A 45 7.26 -20.33 -14.22
C SER A 45 8.14 -21.11 -13.27
N ILE A 46 9.28 -21.59 -13.77
CA ILE A 46 10.32 -22.26 -12.98
C ILE A 46 10.80 -21.39 -11.82
N TYR A 47 10.71 -20.07 -11.97
CA TYR A 47 11.03 -19.11 -10.91
C TYR A 47 10.15 -19.27 -9.66
N LYS A 48 8.95 -19.86 -9.76
CA LYS A 48 8.13 -20.22 -8.57
C LYS A 48 8.82 -21.29 -7.73
N VAL A 49 9.50 -22.24 -8.36
CA VAL A 49 10.26 -23.29 -7.68
C VAL A 49 11.51 -22.69 -7.07
N PHE A 50 12.27 -21.89 -7.84
CA PHE A 50 13.47 -21.22 -7.34
C PHE A 50 13.19 -20.28 -6.17
N GLU A 51 12.08 -19.54 -6.21
CA GLU A 51 11.65 -18.69 -5.10
C GLU A 51 11.36 -19.50 -3.83
N LYS A 52 10.62 -20.61 -3.94
CA LYS A 52 10.34 -21.48 -2.79
C LYS A 52 11.63 -22.06 -2.19
N ILE A 53 12.56 -22.52 -3.03
CA ILE A 53 13.85 -23.06 -2.59
C ILE A 53 14.69 -21.95 -1.92
N SER A 54 14.76 -20.76 -2.52
CA SER A 54 15.47 -19.59 -1.97
C SER A 54 14.95 -19.22 -0.58
N ILE A 55 13.62 -19.13 -0.41
CA ILE A 55 13.01 -18.82 0.89
C ILE A 55 13.25 -19.95 1.90
N LEU A 56 13.21 -21.22 1.47
CA LEU A 56 13.53 -22.35 2.35
C LEU A 56 14.97 -22.28 2.86
N ILE A 57 15.94 -22.04 1.99
CA ILE A 57 17.35 -21.87 2.37
C ILE A 57 17.50 -20.72 3.37
N GLN A 58 16.89 -19.57 3.10
CA GLN A 58 16.93 -18.41 4.01
C GLN A 58 16.34 -18.71 5.39
N ARG A 59 15.27 -19.52 5.45
CA ARG A 59 14.69 -19.99 6.73
C ARG A 59 15.64 -20.93 7.48
N LEU A 60 16.31 -21.84 6.77
CA LEU A 60 17.24 -22.81 7.36
C LEU A 60 18.48 -22.12 7.96
N ILE A 61 18.98 -21.08 7.31
CA ILE A 61 20.11 -20.28 7.84
C ILE A 61 19.66 -19.17 8.82
N HIS A 62 18.38 -19.16 9.21
CA HIS A 62 17.79 -18.16 10.11
C HIS A 62 18.01 -16.70 9.68
N LEU A 63 18.02 -16.44 8.37
CA LEU A 63 18.21 -15.10 7.84
C LEU A 63 17.03 -14.20 8.22
N ASN A 64 17.34 -13.06 8.84
CA ASN A 64 16.37 -12.01 9.12
C ASN A 64 16.96 -10.66 8.69
N ARG A 65 16.32 -10.01 7.72
CA ARG A 65 16.74 -8.70 7.21
C ARG A 65 16.22 -7.51 8.03
N ILE A 66 15.24 -7.75 8.90
CA ILE A 66 14.61 -6.71 9.70
C ILE A 66 15.45 -6.50 10.96
N SER A 67 15.92 -5.28 11.14
CA SER A 67 16.67 -4.89 12.34
C SER A 67 15.74 -4.77 13.56
N THR A 68 16.27 -5.03 14.76
CA THR A 68 15.47 -5.08 16.00
C THR A 68 14.93 -3.73 16.46
N ASP A 69 15.50 -2.63 15.97
CA ASP A 69 15.12 -1.25 16.23
C ASP A 69 14.01 -0.73 15.30
N ILE A 70 13.60 -1.50 14.29
CA ILE A 70 12.59 -1.07 13.32
C ILE A 70 11.30 -1.88 13.49
N VAL A 71 10.20 -1.17 13.73
CA VAL A 71 8.85 -1.75 13.70
C VAL A 71 8.29 -1.68 12.29
N ILE A 72 8.22 -2.83 11.61
CA ILE A 72 7.60 -2.91 10.28
C ILE A 72 6.11 -2.63 10.38
N LYS A 73 5.64 -1.71 9.53
CA LYS A 73 4.21 -1.44 9.34
C LYS A 73 3.85 -1.63 7.87
N LYS A 74 2.58 -1.95 7.62
CA LYS A 74 2.03 -2.19 6.29
C LYS A 74 0.75 -1.40 6.10
N GLY A 75 0.45 -1.04 4.86
CA GLY A 75 -0.73 -0.30 4.49
C GLY A 75 -1.02 -0.37 3.00
N ALA A 76 -1.83 0.58 2.52
CA ALA A 76 -2.07 0.75 1.10
C ALA A 76 -0.94 1.57 0.52
N ASN A 77 -0.65 1.35 -0.76
CA ASN A 77 0.32 2.16 -1.50
C ASN A 77 -0.21 3.56 -1.90
N TRP A 78 -1.48 3.88 -1.60
CA TRP A 78 -2.07 5.20 -1.82
C TRP A 78 -1.94 6.06 -0.57
N PHE A 79 -1.29 7.21 -0.70
CA PHE A 79 -1.02 8.13 0.41
C PHE A 79 -0.98 9.59 -0.03
N SER A 80 -1.23 10.50 0.91
CA SER A 80 -0.96 11.94 0.72
C SER A 80 -0.06 12.38 1.85
N ILE A 81 1.10 12.92 1.52
CA ILE A 81 2.12 13.30 2.49
C ILE A 81 2.57 14.75 2.27
N PRO A 82 3.00 15.44 3.32
CA PRO A 82 3.56 16.79 3.22
C PRO A 82 4.99 16.75 2.64
N ASP A 83 5.43 17.90 2.10
CA ASP A 83 6.74 18.04 1.42
C ASP A 83 7.92 17.65 2.32
N ASP A 84 7.89 18.03 3.59
CA ASP A 84 8.95 17.74 4.54
C ASP A 84 9.10 16.23 4.81
N PHE A 85 7.99 15.50 4.94
CA PHE A 85 8.03 14.05 5.05
C PHE A 85 8.48 13.40 3.74
N ALA A 86 8.11 13.95 2.58
CA ALA A 86 8.61 13.46 1.30
C ALA A 86 10.14 13.61 1.18
N ARG A 87 10.71 14.75 1.61
CA ARG A 87 12.17 14.95 1.69
C ARG A 87 12.82 13.96 2.65
N TYR A 88 12.23 13.77 3.83
CA TYR A 88 12.69 12.77 4.78
C TYR A 88 12.74 11.36 4.18
N VAL A 89 11.73 10.96 3.40
CA VAL A 89 11.74 9.67 2.69
C VAL A 89 12.91 9.58 1.70
N LEU A 90 13.21 10.66 0.96
CA LEU A 90 14.33 10.72 0.03
C LEU A 90 15.69 10.64 0.75
N ASP A 91 15.84 11.32 1.89
CA ASP A 91 17.05 11.27 2.70
C ASP A 91 17.31 9.85 3.26
N HIS A 92 16.26 9.04 3.40
CA HIS A 92 16.34 7.65 3.87
C HIS A 92 16.38 6.62 2.73
N GLN A 93 16.59 7.01 1.48
CA GLN A 93 16.55 6.12 0.32
C GLN A 93 17.45 4.89 0.44
N ASP A 94 18.63 5.01 1.07
CA ASP A 94 19.58 3.90 1.19
C ASP A 94 19.14 2.91 2.27
N CYS A 95 18.55 3.40 3.36
CA CYS A 95 17.89 2.56 4.36
C CYS A 95 16.70 1.81 3.74
N ILE A 96 15.87 2.51 2.97
CA ILE A 96 14.73 1.93 2.25
C ILE A 96 15.22 0.84 1.29
N LYS A 97 16.25 1.11 0.48
CA LYS A 97 16.83 0.10 -0.44
C LYS A 97 17.38 -1.09 0.34
N LYS A 98 18.10 -0.88 1.44
CA LYS A 98 18.65 -1.97 2.25
C LYS A 98 17.54 -2.90 2.79
N LEU A 99 16.44 -2.33 3.26
CA LEU A 99 15.35 -3.08 3.89
C LEU A 99 14.37 -3.69 2.87
N PHE A 100 14.02 -2.95 1.82
CA PHE A 100 12.93 -3.28 0.91
C PHE A 100 13.37 -3.65 -0.51
N ASN A 101 14.66 -3.59 -0.85
CA ASN A 101 15.10 -4.13 -2.14
C ASN A 101 14.95 -5.65 -2.17
N ASN A 102 14.56 -6.19 -3.33
CA ASN A 102 14.27 -7.61 -3.53
C ASN A 102 13.31 -8.17 -2.46
N THR A 103 12.24 -7.45 -2.13
CA THR A 103 11.14 -7.92 -1.28
C THR A 103 9.85 -8.03 -2.08
N ARG A 104 8.79 -8.53 -1.45
CA ARG A 104 7.45 -8.57 -2.05
C ARG A 104 6.61 -7.38 -1.62
N SER A 105 6.01 -6.68 -2.59
CA SER A 105 5.15 -5.51 -2.39
C SER A 105 5.77 -4.42 -1.49
N PRO A 106 7.02 -3.98 -1.75
CA PRO A 106 7.72 -3.02 -0.87
C PRO A 106 6.97 -1.70 -0.69
N ASP A 107 6.22 -1.28 -1.70
CA ASP A 107 5.41 -0.06 -1.73
C ASP A 107 4.29 -0.02 -0.69
N GLU A 108 3.88 -1.18 -0.18
CA GLU A 108 2.90 -1.29 0.92
C GLU A 108 3.52 -1.18 2.31
N PHE A 109 4.87 -1.11 2.43
CA PHE A 109 5.55 -1.12 3.74
C PHE A 109 6.35 0.13 4.05
N PHE A 110 7.09 0.69 3.08
CA PHE A 110 8.17 1.62 3.42
C PHE A 110 7.66 2.95 3.98
N ILE A 111 6.59 3.53 3.43
CA ILE A 111 5.99 4.77 3.92
C ILE A 111 5.47 4.61 5.35
N GLN A 112 4.71 3.54 5.59
CA GLN A 112 4.12 3.23 6.90
C GLN A 112 5.21 2.99 7.94
N THR A 113 6.25 2.24 7.57
CA THR A 113 7.39 1.95 8.45
C THR A 113 8.13 3.23 8.80
N LEU A 114 8.46 4.10 7.84
CA LEU A 114 9.16 5.36 8.09
C LEU A 114 8.35 6.32 8.96
N ALA A 115 7.06 6.50 8.65
CA ALA A 115 6.18 7.38 9.41
C ALA A 115 6.01 6.91 10.86
N PHE A 116 5.87 5.60 11.07
CA PHE A 116 5.64 5.04 12.41
C PHE A 116 6.90 5.05 13.29
N ASN A 117 8.09 4.83 12.72
CA ASN A 117 9.33 4.75 13.50
C ASN A 117 9.95 6.12 13.80
N ASN A 118 9.44 7.21 13.21
CA ASN A 118 9.85 8.57 13.56
C ASN A 118 8.78 9.25 14.45
N PRO A 119 9.08 9.61 15.71
CA PRO A 119 8.10 10.19 16.63
C PRO A 119 7.43 11.48 16.11
N ASP A 120 8.18 12.32 15.39
CA ASP A 120 7.68 13.60 14.87
C ASP A 120 6.71 13.43 13.69
N TYR A 121 6.91 12.40 12.87
CA TYR A 121 5.98 12.05 11.80
C TYR A 121 4.82 11.20 12.30
N LYS A 122 5.05 10.30 13.26
CA LYS A 122 4.02 9.45 13.85
C LYS A 122 2.88 10.26 14.44
N LYS A 123 3.18 11.35 15.18
CA LYS A 123 2.17 12.25 15.76
C LYS A 123 1.35 13.02 14.71
N ARG A 124 1.80 13.07 13.46
CA ARG A 124 1.15 13.76 12.33
C ARG A 124 0.32 12.80 11.46
N ILE A 125 0.29 11.51 11.79
CA ILE A 125 -0.53 10.56 11.05
C ILE A 125 -2.00 10.88 11.32
N TYR A 126 -2.73 11.16 10.24
CA TYR A 126 -4.15 11.44 10.29
C TYR A 126 -4.93 10.19 10.74
N ARG A 127 -5.71 10.31 11.82
CA ARG A 127 -6.56 9.24 12.37
C ARG A 127 -5.83 7.89 12.46
N PHE A 128 -4.62 7.88 13.05
CA PHE A 128 -3.84 6.65 13.20
C PHE A 128 -4.65 5.53 13.86
N LYS A 129 -4.90 4.46 13.09
CA LYS A 129 -5.53 3.21 13.51
C LYS A 129 -5.01 2.07 12.65
N GLU A 130 -4.81 0.91 13.25
CA GLU A 130 -4.35 -0.31 12.56
C GLU A 130 -5.54 -1.26 12.38
N ASP A 131 -6.48 -0.91 11.51
CA ASP A 131 -7.80 -1.54 11.40
C ASP A 131 -8.24 -1.84 9.96
N ASP A 132 -7.32 -1.75 8.99
CA ASP A 132 -7.60 -1.90 7.55
C ASP A 132 -8.54 -0.81 6.98
N SER A 133 -8.84 0.26 7.74
CA SER A 133 -9.74 1.34 7.33
C SER A 133 -9.09 2.33 6.39
N SER A 134 -9.73 2.54 5.23
CA SER A 134 -9.29 3.50 4.22
C SER A 134 -9.52 4.97 4.60
N GLU A 135 -10.20 5.24 5.72
CA GLU A 135 -10.43 6.60 6.23
C GLU A 135 -9.12 7.35 6.51
N SER A 136 -8.10 6.63 7.01
CA SER A 136 -6.80 7.19 7.38
C SER A 136 -6.02 7.74 6.18
N CYS A 137 -6.27 7.21 4.97
CA CYS A 137 -5.68 7.72 3.73
C CYS A 137 -6.66 8.51 2.87
N LEU A 138 -7.96 8.56 3.19
CA LEU A 138 -9.00 9.27 2.43
C LEU A 138 -9.18 8.75 0.99
N ARG A 139 -8.98 7.44 0.77
CA ARG A 139 -9.20 6.76 -0.52
C ARG A 139 -10.31 5.75 -0.40
N HIS A 140 -11.41 5.95 -1.11
CA HIS A 140 -12.42 4.91 -1.23
C HIS A 140 -11.95 3.80 -2.17
N ILE A 141 -11.71 2.60 -1.63
CA ILE A 141 -11.31 1.42 -2.39
C ILE A 141 -12.15 0.25 -1.92
N ASP A 142 -12.97 -0.29 -2.82
CA ASP A 142 -13.82 -1.43 -2.48
C ASP A 142 -13.11 -2.74 -2.79
N TRP A 143 -12.73 -3.43 -1.72
CA TRP A 143 -12.13 -4.78 -1.73
C TRP A 143 -13.16 -5.89 -1.46
N MET A 144 -14.41 -5.54 -1.13
CA MET A 144 -15.45 -6.49 -0.75
C MET A 144 -16.18 -7.05 -1.97
N ARG A 145 -16.30 -6.26 -3.05
CA ARG A 145 -16.98 -6.62 -4.30
C ARG A 145 -16.03 -7.04 -5.43
N GLY A 146 -14.73 -7.23 -5.16
CA GLY A 146 -13.78 -7.64 -6.20
C GLY A 146 -12.30 -7.41 -5.86
N SER A 147 -11.46 -7.32 -6.89
CA SER A 147 -9.99 -7.22 -6.74
C SER A 147 -9.34 -6.04 -7.46
N PRO A 148 -9.47 -4.79 -6.96
CA PRO A 148 -10.62 -4.20 -6.28
C PRO A 148 -11.80 -3.93 -7.25
N TYR A 149 -12.99 -3.66 -6.72
CA TYR A 149 -14.21 -3.41 -7.51
C TYR A 149 -14.07 -2.17 -8.41
N THR A 150 -14.76 -2.23 -9.56
CA THR A 150 -14.86 -1.10 -10.49
C THR A 150 -16.26 -0.54 -10.41
N PHE A 151 -16.37 0.68 -9.90
CA PHE A 151 -17.62 1.38 -9.63
C PHE A 151 -18.42 1.64 -10.91
N THR A 152 -19.73 1.72 -10.74
CA THR A 152 -20.74 1.93 -11.77
C THR A 152 -21.66 3.07 -11.36
N ILE A 153 -22.58 3.46 -12.23
CA ILE A 153 -23.56 4.52 -11.96
C ILE A 153 -24.43 4.23 -10.72
N LYS A 154 -24.60 2.94 -10.38
CA LYS A 154 -25.33 2.48 -9.20
C LYS A 154 -24.65 2.87 -7.88
N ASP A 155 -23.35 3.13 -7.92
CA ASP A 155 -22.54 3.47 -6.75
C ASP A 155 -22.38 4.98 -6.56
N TYR A 156 -23.09 5.80 -7.35
CA TYR A 156 -22.97 7.26 -7.29
C TYR A 156 -23.25 7.83 -5.90
N ASP A 157 -24.35 7.41 -5.27
CA ASP A 157 -24.73 7.92 -3.94
C ASP A 157 -23.73 7.48 -2.86
N GLU A 158 -23.16 6.28 -2.98
CA GLU A 158 -22.06 5.83 -2.11
C GLU A 158 -20.84 6.75 -2.27
N LEU A 159 -20.44 7.03 -3.51
CA LEU A 159 -19.23 7.79 -3.82
C LEU A 159 -19.29 9.25 -3.36
N VAL A 160 -20.43 9.92 -3.52
CA VAL A 160 -20.57 11.33 -3.09
C VAL A 160 -20.73 11.48 -1.58
N ASN A 161 -21.16 10.42 -0.88
CA ASN A 161 -21.41 10.44 0.57
C ASN A 161 -20.33 9.74 1.41
N CYS A 162 -19.33 9.07 0.80
CA CYS A 162 -18.33 8.27 1.52
C CYS A 162 -17.36 9.08 2.39
N GLY A 163 -17.31 10.41 2.25
CA GLY A 163 -16.39 11.27 3.01
C GLY A 163 -14.91 11.14 2.62
N MET A 164 -14.60 10.40 1.55
CA MET A 164 -13.26 10.27 0.98
C MET A 164 -13.02 11.34 -0.09
N ILE A 165 -11.75 11.64 -0.36
CA ILE A 165 -11.37 12.66 -1.37
C ILE A 165 -11.07 12.01 -2.72
N PHE A 166 -10.61 10.75 -2.69
CA PHE A 166 -10.31 9.96 -3.88
C PHE A 166 -11.09 8.65 -3.84
N ALA A 167 -11.37 8.07 -5.01
CA ALA A 167 -11.94 6.73 -5.13
C ALA A 167 -11.27 5.95 -6.27
N ARG A 168 -11.25 4.62 -6.16
CA ARG A 168 -10.88 3.69 -7.25
C ARG A 168 -11.62 2.34 -7.10
N LYS A 169 -11.93 1.63 -8.18
CA LYS A 169 -11.49 1.87 -9.57
C LYS A 169 -12.65 2.35 -10.46
N PHE A 170 -12.27 3.05 -11.52
CA PHE A 170 -13.17 3.46 -12.61
C PHE A 170 -12.62 2.92 -13.93
N ASP A 171 -13.51 2.57 -14.84
CA ASP A 171 -13.17 2.08 -16.19
C ASP A 171 -14.22 2.60 -17.18
N LEU A 172 -13.76 3.33 -18.19
CA LEU A 172 -14.60 3.93 -19.22
C LEU A 172 -15.37 2.90 -20.04
N ASN A 173 -14.78 1.71 -20.26
CA ASN A 173 -15.42 0.65 -21.03
C ASN A 173 -16.48 -0.09 -20.21
N LYS A 174 -16.32 -0.11 -18.88
CA LYS A 174 -17.29 -0.75 -17.99
C LYS A 174 -18.49 0.15 -17.74
N ASP A 175 -18.25 1.41 -17.36
CA ASP A 175 -19.31 2.38 -17.14
C ASP A 175 -18.77 3.81 -17.24
N ARG A 176 -19.00 4.46 -18.38
CA ARG A 176 -18.65 5.87 -18.59
C ARG A 176 -19.59 6.83 -17.84
N GLN A 177 -20.83 6.41 -17.54
CA GLN A 177 -21.84 7.32 -16.99
C GLN A 177 -21.47 7.78 -15.58
N ILE A 178 -20.93 6.89 -14.76
CA ILE A 178 -20.47 7.27 -13.40
C ILE A 178 -19.38 8.35 -13.45
N ILE A 179 -18.43 8.23 -14.37
CA ILE A 179 -17.33 9.19 -14.52
C ILE A 179 -17.89 10.55 -14.93
N LEU A 180 -18.75 10.60 -15.95
CA LEU A 180 -19.37 11.84 -16.41
C LEU A 180 -20.23 12.51 -15.32
N LYS A 181 -21.00 11.72 -14.57
CA LYS A 181 -21.85 12.23 -13.49
C LYS A 181 -21.01 12.83 -12.36
N LEU A 182 -19.93 12.17 -11.95
CA LEU A 182 -18.99 12.71 -10.95
C LEU A 182 -18.28 13.97 -11.45
N MET A 183 -17.84 14.01 -12.71
CA MET A 183 -17.23 15.22 -13.29
C MET A 183 -18.18 16.41 -13.27
N SER A 184 -19.45 16.20 -13.63
CA SER A 184 -20.48 17.24 -13.58
C SER A 184 -20.70 17.72 -12.14
N HIS A 185 -20.82 16.80 -11.18
CA HIS A 185 -20.99 17.11 -9.76
C HIS A 185 -19.82 17.92 -9.16
N LEU A 186 -18.59 17.67 -9.59
CA LEU A 186 -17.40 18.35 -9.10
C LEU A 186 -17.11 19.69 -9.80
N SER A 187 -17.71 19.92 -10.98
CA SER A 187 -17.49 21.15 -11.77
C SER A 187 -18.57 22.23 -11.54
N GLY A 188 -19.66 21.87 -10.86
CA GLY A 188 -20.67 22.82 -10.38
C GLY A 188 -20.30 23.37 -9.02
#